data_AF-A0A9P6D2X4-F1
#
_entry.id   AF-A0A9P6D2X4-F1
#
_cell.length_a   1.000
_cell.length_b   1.000
_cell.length_c   1.000
_cell.angle_alpha   90.00
_cell.angle_beta   90.00
_cell.angle_gamma   90.00
#
_symmetry.space_group_name_H-M   'P 1'
#
loop_
_entity.id
_entity.type
_entity.pdbx_description
1 polymer ?
#
loop_
_entity_poly.entity_id
_entity_poly.type
_entity_poly.pdbx_seq_one_letter_code
_entity_poly.pdbx_strand_id
1 'polypeptide(L)'
;MKLSVAFTVAAILAPVYSLPIKRAIDPALVPGFGHAAGVNPTGTGDCDGAVNDASGKPVKVPCACPPDRNSFIQALDANVASGRAVNNPSVKVTFPTDNSKESQITRINAALVTLQNLNGPGKGCPASSTTLLAQQKAIADGTAPPAPAPAPPVPAPAPPATAPAGGVDPALVPDLGFQSGLNPTGTGDCDGAVNGADGKPIKIPCACPPDRDTFIKSLNANTAAGKAVNNPSVAVTFPTDNSKDSQLARIQAALVTLQNLNGPGRGCPAVSTTLLAQQKAIAAGNAAPAPAPAPANQAATSTDNVDPALVPDLGFQSGLNPTGTGDCDGAVNGADDKPIKIPCACPPDRDTFIKSLNANVAAGKAVNNPSVAVTFPTGNSKNDQLGRIQAALVTLQNLNGPGKGCPAVSTTLLAQQKAISESTAPPAAAPAPAPAPAPAPAPAPPASGNAGSVDPALVPDLGFTAGLNPTGTGDCDGAVNGADGRPIKIPCACPPDRDTFIKALSANVAAGKAVNNPSVGVSFPTDNSKQSKLARIEASLVTLQNLNGPGKGCPAVSTTLQAQQKQIAAQ
;
A
#
# COMPACT_ATOMS: atom_id res chain seq x y z
N MET A 1 -42.30 -54.56 30.00
CA MET A 1 -42.64 -53.14 29.78
C MET A 1 -41.50 -52.50 29.00
N LYS A 2 -41.71 -52.20 27.71
CA LYS A 2 -40.72 -51.54 26.84
C LYS A 2 -41.00 -50.04 26.90
N LEU A 3 -40.07 -49.27 27.45
CA LEU A 3 -40.16 -47.81 27.55
C LEU A 3 -39.42 -47.20 26.35
N SER A 4 -40.18 -46.65 25.41
CA SER A 4 -39.64 -45.88 24.27
C SER A 4 -39.37 -44.45 24.72
N VAL A 5 -38.09 -44.04 24.73
CA VAL A 5 -37.67 -42.64 24.97
C VAL A 5 -37.41 -41.99 23.62
N ALA A 6 -38.23 -41.00 23.27
CA ALA A 6 -38.05 -40.16 22.09
C ALA A 6 -37.12 -38.98 22.43
N PHE A 7 -35.99 -38.88 21.73
CA PHE A 7 -35.08 -37.73 21.79
C PHE A 7 -35.51 -36.69 20.75
N THR A 8 -36.03 -35.55 21.20
CA THR A 8 -36.29 -34.36 20.37
C THR A 8 -35.02 -33.52 20.29
N VAL A 9 -34.41 -33.42 19.10
CA VAL A 9 -33.29 -32.51 18.83
C VAL A 9 -33.86 -31.13 18.47
N ALA A 10 -33.73 -30.16 19.38
CA ALA A 10 -34.04 -28.76 19.11
C ALA A 10 -32.84 -28.09 18.45
N ALA A 11 -32.98 -27.69 17.18
CA ALA A 11 -31.99 -26.90 16.46
C ALA A 11 -32.05 -25.43 16.95
N ILE A 12 -31.00 -24.98 17.62
CA ILE A 12 -30.83 -23.58 18.05
C ILE A 12 -30.20 -22.81 16.88
N LEU A 13 -31.02 -21.99 16.20
CA LEU A 13 -30.54 -20.98 15.25
C LEU A 13 -30.05 -19.76 16.06
N ALA A 14 -28.72 -19.59 16.17
CA ALA A 14 -28.14 -18.36 16.67
C ALA A 14 -28.01 -17.33 15.53
N PRO A 15 -28.66 -16.15 15.59
CA PRO A 15 -28.44 -15.11 14.62
C PRO A 15 -27.08 -14.45 14.91
N VAL A 16 -26.13 -14.61 13.99
CA VAL A 16 -24.87 -13.87 14.00
C VAL A 16 -25.17 -12.45 13.48
N TYR A 17 -25.43 -11.52 14.39
CA TYR A 17 -25.50 -10.10 14.05
C TYR A 17 -24.07 -9.58 13.87
N SER A 18 -23.63 -9.46 12.62
CA SER A 18 -22.48 -8.63 12.27
C SER A 18 -22.86 -7.15 12.47
N LEU A 19 -22.65 -6.65 13.70
CA LEU A 19 -22.81 -5.23 13.98
C LEU A 19 -21.69 -4.47 13.26
N PRO A 20 -22.01 -3.44 12.45
CA PRO A 20 -21.00 -2.53 11.93
C PRO A 20 -20.29 -1.88 13.12
N ILE A 21 -18.96 -1.85 13.12
CA ILE A 21 -18.17 -1.12 14.12
C ILE A 21 -18.48 0.37 13.92
N LYS A 22 -19.50 0.86 14.62
CA LYS A 22 -19.73 2.29 14.81
C LYS A 22 -18.56 2.79 15.65
N ARG A 23 -17.80 3.77 15.15
CA ARG A 23 -16.93 4.58 16.01
C ARG A 23 -17.76 5.03 17.22
N ALA A 24 -17.26 4.81 18.43
CA ALA A 24 -17.99 5.12 19.65
C ALA A 24 -18.15 6.64 19.83
N ILE A 25 -17.33 7.42 19.13
CA ILE A 25 -17.28 8.88 19.21
C ILE A 25 -17.26 9.56 17.84
N ASP A 26 -18.00 10.66 17.75
CA ASP A 26 -17.98 11.60 16.63
C ASP A 26 -16.75 12.51 16.74
N PRO A 27 -15.82 12.49 15.77
CA PRO A 27 -14.65 13.36 15.74
C PRO A 27 -14.97 14.87 15.84
N ALA A 28 -16.14 15.30 15.37
CA ALA A 28 -16.56 16.70 15.44
C ALA A 28 -16.84 17.16 16.88
N LEU A 29 -17.16 16.23 17.79
CA LEU A 29 -17.41 16.51 19.21
C LEU A 29 -16.12 16.51 20.05
N VAL A 30 -14.98 16.11 19.47
CA VAL A 30 -13.69 16.07 20.17
C VAL A 30 -13.10 17.49 20.24
N PRO A 31 -12.87 18.03 21.44
CA PRO A 31 -12.28 19.37 21.62
C PRO A 31 -10.92 19.48 20.91
N GLY A 32 -10.67 20.61 20.25
CA GLY A 32 -9.37 20.89 19.64
C GLY A 32 -8.32 21.19 20.71
N PHE A 33 -7.05 20.86 20.44
CA PHE A 33 -5.97 21.16 21.39
C PHE A 33 -5.67 22.64 21.53
N GLY A 34 -5.96 23.44 20.51
CA GLY A 34 -5.77 24.90 20.50
C GLY A 34 -4.33 25.35 20.73
N HIS A 35 -3.35 24.45 20.57
CA HIS A 35 -1.91 24.70 20.64
C HIS A 35 -1.20 23.69 19.72
N ALA A 36 -0.09 24.09 19.11
CA ALA A 36 0.70 23.24 18.24
C ALA A 36 1.81 22.52 19.03
N ALA A 37 2.22 21.34 18.57
CA ALA A 37 3.40 20.67 19.10
C ALA A 37 4.69 21.35 18.60
N GLY A 38 5.80 21.12 19.29
CA GLY A 38 7.10 21.60 18.82
C GLY A 38 7.31 23.12 18.88
N VAL A 39 6.50 23.88 19.62
CA VAL A 39 6.66 25.34 19.71
C VAL A 39 7.92 25.70 20.50
N ASN A 40 8.80 26.52 19.92
CA ASN A 40 10.04 27.02 20.55
C ASN A 40 10.88 25.93 21.25
N PRO A 41 11.46 24.98 20.49
CA PRO A 41 12.27 23.92 21.07
C PRO A 41 13.55 24.49 21.71
N THR A 42 13.85 24.02 22.91
CA THR A 42 15.04 24.43 23.69
C THR A 42 16.30 23.64 23.35
N GLY A 43 16.18 22.58 22.55
CA GLY A 43 17.27 21.66 22.24
C GLY A 43 17.46 20.52 23.26
N THR A 44 16.78 20.55 24.41
CA THR A 44 16.83 19.47 25.43
C THR A 44 15.64 18.50 25.38
N GLY A 45 14.76 18.66 24.37
CA GLY A 45 13.51 17.89 24.25
C GLY A 45 12.27 18.60 24.80
N ASP A 46 12.45 19.79 25.37
CA ASP A 46 11.38 20.63 25.92
C ASP A 46 10.99 21.77 24.96
N CYS A 47 9.68 22.00 24.86
CA CYS A 47 9.02 23.01 24.04
C CYS A 47 8.08 23.87 24.90
N ASP A 48 7.66 25.01 24.38
CA ASP A 48 6.70 25.90 25.03
C ASP A 48 5.28 25.30 24.98
N GLY A 49 4.68 25.13 26.15
CA GLY A 49 3.28 24.72 26.31
C GLY A 49 2.29 25.86 26.03
N ALA A 50 1.01 25.49 26.02
CA ALA A 50 -0.12 26.36 25.73
C ALA A 50 -0.46 27.35 26.86
N VAL A 51 0.14 27.18 28.05
CA VAL A 51 -0.13 27.99 29.24
C VAL A 51 1.15 28.56 29.80
N ASN A 52 1.06 29.77 30.35
CA ASN A 52 2.17 30.43 31.04
C ASN A 52 2.17 30.06 32.54
N ASP A 53 3.36 30.02 33.13
CA ASP A 53 3.58 29.93 34.57
C ASP A 53 3.24 31.25 35.29
N ALA A 54 3.36 31.26 36.61
CA ALA A 54 3.12 32.44 37.44
C ALA A 54 4.06 33.62 37.14
N SER A 55 5.18 33.35 36.45
CA SER A 55 6.16 34.35 36.02
C SER A 55 5.87 34.91 34.63
N GLY A 56 4.79 34.47 33.98
CA GLY A 56 4.41 34.87 32.63
C GLY A 56 5.20 34.18 31.52
N LYS A 57 5.98 33.13 31.83
CA LYS A 57 6.74 32.35 30.82
C LYS A 57 5.96 31.09 30.44
N PRO A 58 6.01 30.62 29.18
CA PRO A 58 5.37 29.37 28.80
C PRO A 58 5.88 28.19 29.62
N VAL A 59 4.96 27.37 30.14
CA VAL A 59 5.30 26.13 30.85
C VAL A 59 5.98 25.19 29.87
N LYS A 60 7.15 24.66 30.23
CA LYS A 60 7.86 23.69 29.39
C LYS A 60 7.15 22.34 29.38
N VAL A 61 6.96 21.79 28.19
CA VAL A 61 6.33 20.49 27.93
C VAL A 61 7.18 19.68 26.95
N PRO A 62 7.06 18.34 26.92
CA PRO A 62 7.76 17.55 25.90
C PRO A 62 7.38 18.01 24.50
N CYS A 63 8.34 18.12 23.58
CA CYS A 63 8.09 18.62 22.22
C CYS A 63 7.12 17.75 21.39
N ALA A 64 6.93 16.48 21.77
CA ALA A 64 5.94 15.59 21.18
C ALA A 64 4.48 15.89 21.65
N CYS A 65 4.30 16.88 22.52
CA CYS A 65 3.01 17.26 23.08
C CYS A 65 2.56 18.63 22.54
N PRO A 66 1.29 18.77 22.10
CA PRO A 66 0.25 17.74 22.04
C PRO A 66 0.50 16.66 20.96
N PRO A 67 -0.07 15.46 21.12
CA PRO A 67 0.07 14.39 20.13
C PRO A 67 -0.63 14.73 18.81
N ASP A 68 -0.37 13.95 17.76
CA ASP A 68 -1.18 13.97 16.55
C ASP A 68 -2.67 13.76 16.88
N ARG A 69 -3.54 14.57 16.25
CA ARG A 69 -4.98 14.59 16.56
C ARG A 69 -5.66 13.28 16.21
N ASN A 70 -5.28 12.63 15.11
CA ASN A 70 -5.88 11.35 14.72
C ASN A 70 -5.48 10.23 15.68
N SER A 71 -4.20 10.20 16.05
CA SER A 71 -3.66 9.27 17.05
C SER A 71 -4.33 9.46 18.41
N PHE A 72 -4.60 10.70 18.80
CA PHE A 72 -5.35 11.01 20.02
C PHE A 72 -6.82 10.58 19.95
N ILE A 73 -7.51 10.82 18.83
CA ILE A 73 -8.91 10.40 18.64
C ILE A 73 -9.02 8.88 18.71
N GLN A 74 -8.05 8.14 18.18
CA GLN A 74 -8.00 6.68 18.30
C GLN A 74 -7.84 6.24 19.77
N ALA A 75 -6.94 6.88 20.52
CA ALA A 75 -6.78 6.59 21.95
C ALA A 75 -8.04 6.93 22.76
N LEU A 76 -8.72 8.03 22.42
CA LEU A 76 -9.98 8.42 23.04
C LEU A 76 -11.10 7.43 22.71
N ASP A 77 -11.19 6.95 21.46
CA ASP A 77 -12.19 5.96 21.03
C ASP A 77 -12.02 4.64 21.78
N ALA A 78 -10.77 4.19 21.96
CA ALA A 78 -10.47 3.02 22.77
C ALA A 78 -10.85 3.20 24.26
N ASN A 79 -10.61 4.39 24.82
CA ASN A 79 -10.99 4.71 26.20
C ASN A 79 -12.52 4.76 26.38
N VAL A 80 -13.24 5.32 25.42
CA VAL A 80 -14.72 5.39 25.46
C VAL A 80 -15.33 4.00 25.25
N ALA A 81 -14.80 3.22 24.31
CA ALA A 81 -15.27 1.85 24.04
C ALA A 81 -15.08 0.92 25.26
N SER A 82 -14.02 1.14 26.04
CA SER A 82 -13.78 0.40 27.29
C SER A 82 -14.44 1.02 28.53
N GLY A 83 -15.06 2.21 28.40
CA GLY A 83 -15.66 2.99 29.49
C GLY A 83 -14.65 3.48 30.55
N ARG A 84 -13.35 3.30 30.31
CA ARG A 84 -12.22 3.55 31.22
C ARG A 84 -10.98 3.93 30.41
N ALA A 85 -9.99 4.57 31.01
CA ALA A 85 -8.72 4.78 30.30
C ALA A 85 -8.00 3.44 30.13
N VAL A 86 -7.74 3.00 28.89
CA VAL A 86 -7.15 1.67 28.59
C VAL A 86 -5.80 1.48 29.28
N ASN A 87 -5.01 2.55 29.32
CA ASN A 87 -3.69 2.57 29.95
C ASN A 87 -3.73 2.99 31.44
N ASN A 88 -4.91 3.31 31.97
CA ASN A 88 -5.14 3.56 33.40
C ASN A 88 -6.59 3.17 33.79
N PRO A 89 -6.88 1.86 33.90
CA PRO A 89 -8.25 1.37 34.05
C PRO A 89 -9.00 1.87 35.30
N SER A 90 -8.27 2.42 36.27
CA SER A 90 -8.82 3.03 37.48
C SER A 90 -9.63 4.30 37.18
N VAL A 91 -9.39 4.96 36.04
CA VAL A 91 -10.10 6.19 35.65
C VAL A 91 -11.23 5.84 34.68
N LYS A 92 -12.46 6.23 35.02
CA LYS A 92 -13.63 6.08 34.13
C LYS A 92 -13.60 7.15 33.05
N VAL A 93 -13.95 6.75 31.82
CA VAL A 93 -14.06 7.66 30.68
C VAL A 93 -15.45 7.52 30.08
N THR A 94 -16.17 8.64 30.03
CA THR A 94 -17.49 8.75 29.42
C THR A 94 -17.48 9.88 28.41
N PHE A 95 -18.16 9.71 27.28
CA PHE A 95 -18.21 10.71 26.24
C PHE A 95 -19.65 10.94 25.78
N PRO A 96 -20.37 11.86 26.44
CA PRO A 96 -21.76 12.17 26.07
C PRO A 96 -21.82 12.92 24.75
N THR A 97 -22.93 12.74 24.02
CA THR A 97 -23.13 13.29 22.67
C THR A 97 -24.02 14.53 22.64
N ASP A 98 -24.74 14.84 23.72
CA ASP A 98 -25.58 16.03 23.78
C ASP A 98 -24.76 17.32 23.94
N ASN A 99 -25.44 18.45 23.74
CA ASN A 99 -24.82 19.78 23.75
C ASN A 99 -24.93 20.51 25.09
N SER A 100 -25.35 19.84 26.17
CA SER A 100 -25.37 20.46 27.49
C SER A 100 -23.96 20.89 27.92
N LYS A 101 -23.91 21.93 28.75
CA LYS A 101 -22.68 22.42 29.37
C LYS A 101 -21.93 21.30 30.11
N GLU A 102 -22.68 20.43 30.80
CA GLU A 102 -22.15 19.28 31.52
C GLU A 102 -21.53 18.25 30.56
N SER A 103 -22.18 17.97 29.43
CA SER A 103 -21.65 17.05 28.42
C SER A 103 -20.41 17.59 27.72
N GLN A 104 -20.36 18.90 27.44
CA GLN A 104 -19.16 19.54 26.89
C GLN A 104 -17.97 19.47 27.87
N ILE A 105 -18.20 19.76 29.16
CA ILE A 105 -17.17 19.64 30.21
C ILE A 105 -16.71 18.19 30.35
N THR A 106 -17.63 17.23 30.28
CA THR A 106 -17.32 15.80 30.35
C THR A 106 -16.45 15.34 29.19
N ARG A 107 -16.70 15.83 27.97
CA ARG A 107 -15.83 15.56 26.81
C ARG A 107 -14.43 16.12 26.97
N ILE A 108 -14.29 17.32 27.54
CA ILE A 108 -12.97 17.90 27.85
C ILE A 108 -12.25 17.09 28.94
N ASN A 109 -12.95 16.65 29.98
CA ASN A 109 -12.39 15.78 31.01
C ASN A 109 -11.91 14.44 30.42
N ALA A 110 -12.71 13.82 29.55
CA ALA A 110 -12.32 12.61 28.84
C ALA A 110 -11.08 12.83 27.96
N ALA A 111 -11.00 13.99 27.29
CA ALA A 111 -9.84 14.37 26.49
C ALA A 111 -8.58 14.56 27.36
N LEU A 112 -8.70 15.24 28.51
CA LEU A 112 -7.60 15.45 29.46
C LEU A 112 -7.10 14.13 30.06
N VAL A 113 -8.01 13.25 30.49
CA VAL A 113 -7.67 11.93 31.00
C VAL A 113 -6.95 11.11 29.93
N THR A 114 -7.44 11.12 28.70
CA THR A 114 -6.79 10.42 27.58
C THR A 114 -5.38 10.96 27.34
N LEU A 115 -5.24 12.30 27.29
CA LEU A 115 -3.97 12.98 27.06
C LEU A 115 -2.91 12.61 28.10
N GLN A 116 -3.30 12.57 29.39
CA GLN A 116 -2.41 12.27 30.50
C GLN A 116 -2.04 10.79 30.62
N ASN A 117 -2.79 9.90 29.99
CA ASN A 117 -2.61 8.45 30.12
C ASN A 117 -2.21 7.76 28.80
N LEU A 118 -1.71 8.50 27.80
CA LEU A 118 -1.37 7.94 26.47
C LEU A 118 -0.37 6.77 26.50
N ASN A 119 0.61 6.79 27.41
CA ASN A 119 1.67 5.78 27.51
C ASN A 119 1.72 5.12 28.91
N GLY A 120 0.62 5.17 29.66
CA GLY A 120 0.52 4.61 31.02
C GLY A 120 0.01 5.63 32.05
N PRO A 121 -0.19 5.22 33.32
CA PRO A 121 -0.74 6.10 34.35
C PRO A 121 0.09 7.37 34.56
N GLY A 122 -0.48 8.53 34.20
CA GLY A 122 0.20 9.83 34.25
C GLY A 122 1.39 10.00 33.30
N LYS A 123 1.63 9.03 32.41
CA LYS A 123 2.70 9.04 31.41
C LYS A 123 2.10 9.41 30.05
N GLY A 124 1.85 10.69 29.86
CA GLY A 124 1.29 11.22 28.63
C GLY A 124 1.66 12.67 28.46
N CYS A 125 0.87 13.39 27.68
CA CYS A 125 1.09 14.82 27.52
C CYS A 125 0.47 15.58 28.71
N PRO A 126 1.23 16.52 29.31
CA PRO A 126 0.69 17.32 30.40
C PRO A 126 -0.42 18.22 29.86
N ALA A 127 -1.40 18.55 30.69
CA ALA A 127 -2.53 19.36 30.25
C ALA A 127 -2.11 20.76 29.75
N SER A 128 -0.98 21.27 30.28
CA SER A 128 -0.30 22.50 29.84
C SER A 128 0.16 22.47 28.38
N SER A 129 0.18 21.31 27.71
CA SER A 129 0.47 21.21 26.27
C SER A 129 -0.74 21.59 25.39
N THR A 130 -1.91 21.87 25.98
CA THR A 130 -3.14 22.19 25.26
C THR A 130 -3.88 23.34 25.95
N THR A 131 -4.85 23.94 25.27
CA THR A 131 -5.77 24.92 25.86
C THR A 131 -7.03 24.29 26.47
N LEU A 132 -7.06 22.96 26.65
CA LEU A 132 -8.25 22.25 27.11
C LEU A 132 -8.77 22.74 28.48
N LEU A 133 -7.91 23.09 29.43
CA LEU A 133 -8.35 23.68 30.71
C LEU A 133 -8.95 25.08 30.52
N ALA A 134 -8.40 25.89 29.62
CA ALA A 134 -8.94 27.20 29.29
C ALA A 134 -10.31 27.06 28.59
N GLN A 135 -10.45 26.08 27.71
CA GLN A 135 -11.74 25.74 27.07
C GLN A 135 -12.76 25.24 28.11
N GLN A 136 -12.36 24.39 29.04
CA GLN A 136 -13.22 23.93 30.14
C GLN A 136 -13.72 25.10 30.96
N LYS A 137 -12.84 26.04 31.30
CA LYS A 137 -13.18 27.26 32.02
C LYS A 137 -14.11 28.17 31.22
N ALA A 138 -13.86 28.38 29.92
CA ALA A 138 -14.73 29.20 29.07
C ALA A 138 -16.15 28.61 28.97
N ILE A 139 -16.27 27.28 28.90
CA ILE A 139 -17.57 26.60 28.91
C ILE A 139 -18.23 26.70 30.30
N ALA A 140 -17.45 26.57 31.38
CA ALA A 140 -17.90 26.76 32.75
C ALA A 140 -18.39 28.20 33.03
N ASP A 141 -17.76 29.20 32.43
CA ASP A 141 -18.09 30.62 32.60
C ASP A 141 -19.17 31.09 31.61
N GLY A 142 -19.59 30.24 30.66
CA GLY A 142 -20.61 30.57 29.66
C GLY A 142 -20.14 31.52 28.57
N THR A 143 -18.82 31.68 28.40
CA THR A 143 -18.17 32.58 27.44
C THR A 143 -17.66 31.86 26.19
N ALA A 144 -17.90 30.54 26.09
CA ALA A 144 -17.55 29.74 24.91
C ALA A 144 -18.41 30.10 23.68
N PRO A 145 -17.85 30.07 22.45
CA PRO A 145 -18.62 30.23 21.22
C PRO A 145 -19.77 29.20 21.16
N PRO A 146 -20.95 29.56 20.62
CA PRO A 146 -22.08 28.63 20.55
C PRO A 146 -21.71 27.39 19.72
N ALA A 147 -21.98 26.21 20.29
CA ALA A 147 -21.81 24.94 19.59
C ALA A 147 -22.70 24.92 18.33
N PRO A 148 -22.25 24.27 17.23
CA PRO A 148 -23.12 24.03 16.08
C PRO A 148 -24.40 23.31 16.56
N ALA A 149 -25.57 23.81 16.15
CA ALA A 149 -26.85 23.26 16.57
C ALA A 149 -26.96 21.76 16.23
N PRO A 150 -27.53 20.93 17.12
CA PRO A 150 -27.73 19.52 16.84
C PRO A 150 -28.72 19.36 15.68
N ALA A 151 -28.35 18.58 14.67
CA ALA A 151 -29.23 18.23 13.57
C ALA A 151 -30.44 17.42 14.09
N PRO A 152 -31.67 17.72 13.61
CA PRO A 152 -32.87 17.02 14.06
C PRO A 152 -32.83 15.51 13.70
N PRO A 153 -33.53 14.66 14.47
CA PRO A 153 -33.55 13.21 14.23
C PRO A 153 -34.19 12.89 12.89
N VAL A 154 -33.47 12.13 12.06
CA VAL A 154 -33.89 11.74 10.72
C VAL A 154 -34.96 10.63 10.83
N PRO A 155 -36.16 10.80 10.23
CA PRO A 155 -37.15 9.74 10.09
C PRO A 155 -36.62 8.59 9.23
N ALA A 156 -37.19 7.39 9.40
CA ALA A 156 -36.78 6.16 8.72
C ALA A 156 -36.62 6.32 7.19
N PRO A 157 -35.64 5.64 6.55
CA PRO A 157 -35.28 5.90 5.17
C PRO A 157 -36.41 5.46 4.22
N ALA A 158 -36.98 6.42 3.50
CA ALA A 158 -37.63 6.16 2.23
C ALA A 158 -36.55 5.88 1.16
N PRO A 159 -36.87 5.12 0.10
CA PRO A 159 -35.91 4.70 -0.91
C PRO A 159 -35.23 5.91 -1.59
N PRO A 160 -33.95 5.80 -1.98
CA PRO A 160 -33.10 6.94 -2.27
C PRO A 160 -33.58 7.69 -3.51
N ALA A 161 -33.96 8.95 -3.28
CA ALA A 161 -33.99 9.97 -4.32
C ALA A 161 -32.56 10.53 -4.51
N THR A 162 -32.22 10.76 -5.77
CA THR A 162 -30.93 11.25 -6.29
C THR A 162 -30.44 12.53 -5.61
N ALA A 163 -29.16 12.55 -5.22
CA ALA A 163 -28.49 13.70 -4.61
C ALA A 163 -28.25 14.85 -5.61
N PRO A 164 -28.28 16.13 -5.16
CA PRO A 164 -27.80 17.26 -5.95
C PRO A 164 -26.26 17.37 -5.90
N ALA A 165 -25.68 17.74 -7.05
CA ALA A 165 -24.24 17.85 -7.32
C ALA A 165 -23.57 19.04 -6.59
N GLY A 166 -22.38 18.85 -6.00
CA GLY A 166 -21.56 19.98 -5.52
C GLY A 166 -20.38 19.70 -4.59
N GLY A 167 -20.24 18.49 -4.04
CA GLY A 167 -19.08 18.12 -3.20
C GLY A 167 -17.94 17.52 -4.01
N VAL A 168 -16.70 17.91 -3.71
CA VAL A 168 -15.50 17.27 -4.23
C VAL A 168 -15.32 15.92 -3.54
N ASP A 169 -15.25 14.82 -4.29
CA ASP A 169 -15.02 13.50 -3.71
C ASP A 169 -13.60 13.41 -3.12
N PRO A 170 -13.45 13.21 -1.79
CA PRO A 170 -12.14 13.09 -1.13
C PRO A 170 -11.24 12.00 -1.73
N ALA A 171 -11.83 10.95 -2.30
CA ALA A 171 -11.11 9.84 -2.92
C ALA A 171 -10.47 10.22 -4.27
N LEU A 172 -10.98 11.27 -4.93
CA LEU A 172 -10.44 11.80 -6.17
C LEU A 172 -9.40 12.90 -5.95
N VAL A 173 -9.22 13.36 -4.71
CA VAL A 173 -8.25 14.40 -4.35
C VAL A 173 -6.83 13.83 -4.40
N PRO A 174 -5.93 14.36 -5.25
CA PRO A 174 -4.55 13.90 -5.32
C PRO A 174 -3.85 14.01 -3.96
N ASP A 175 -2.97 13.04 -3.65
CA ASP A 175 -2.18 13.10 -2.44
C ASP A 175 -1.16 14.24 -2.53
N LEU A 176 -0.95 14.99 -1.44
CA LEU A 176 0.11 16.00 -1.40
C LEU A 176 1.50 15.36 -1.34
N GLY A 177 1.59 14.14 -0.81
CA GLY A 177 2.77 13.26 -0.83
C GLY A 177 3.98 13.81 -0.09
N PHE A 178 3.81 14.79 0.79
CA PHE A 178 4.87 15.38 1.59
C PHE A 178 4.33 15.88 2.95
N GLN A 179 5.15 15.81 3.99
CA GLN A 179 4.79 16.25 5.34
C GLN A 179 5.37 17.65 5.60
N SER A 180 4.60 18.51 6.27
CA SER A 180 5.06 19.83 6.67
C SER A 180 6.02 19.75 7.86
N GLY A 181 6.77 20.84 8.09
CA GLY A 181 7.62 20.95 9.28
C GLY A 181 8.93 20.16 9.24
N LEU A 182 9.36 19.63 8.09
CA LEU A 182 10.61 18.86 8.00
C LEU A 182 11.85 19.76 8.08
N ASN A 183 12.78 19.42 8.96
CA ASN A 183 14.07 20.10 9.16
C ASN A 183 13.97 21.64 9.25
N PRO A 184 13.30 22.18 10.29
CA PRO A 184 13.16 23.62 10.46
C PRO A 184 14.52 24.28 10.65
N THR A 185 14.77 25.38 9.93
CA THR A 185 16.01 26.16 10.04
C THR A 185 16.01 27.14 11.21
N GLY A 186 14.88 27.27 11.92
CA GLY A 186 14.67 28.29 12.95
C GLY A 186 14.27 29.67 12.43
N THR A 187 14.23 29.88 11.10
CA THR A 187 13.81 31.16 10.47
C THR A 187 12.38 31.13 9.93
N GLY A 188 11.62 30.06 10.19
CA GLY A 188 10.27 29.84 9.64
C GLY A 188 10.25 29.00 8.36
N ASP A 189 11.43 28.59 7.88
CA ASP A 189 11.59 27.75 6.68
C ASP A 189 11.91 26.30 7.04
N CYS A 190 11.37 25.40 6.24
CA CYS A 190 11.51 23.95 6.32
C CYS A 190 11.94 23.38 4.96
N ASP A 191 12.44 22.16 4.93
CA ASP A 191 12.76 21.45 3.71
C ASP A 191 11.48 21.11 2.93
N GLY A 192 11.47 21.40 1.63
CA GLY A 192 10.38 21.07 0.71
C GLY A 192 10.51 19.70 0.05
N ALA A 193 9.47 19.30 -0.69
CA ALA A 193 9.34 17.99 -1.30
C ALA A 193 10.28 17.75 -2.50
N VAL A 194 10.92 18.81 -3.00
CA VAL A 194 11.73 18.77 -4.21
C VAL A 194 13.10 19.37 -3.92
N ASN A 195 14.15 18.70 -4.42
CA ASN A 195 15.51 19.21 -4.36
C ASN A 195 15.76 20.27 -5.45
N GLY A 196 16.51 21.31 -5.11
CA GLY A 196 17.01 22.32 -6.03
C GLY A 196 18.11 21.78 -6.94
N ALA A 197 18.60 22.64 -7.84
CA ALA A 197 19.68 22.29 -8.76
C ALA A 197 21.01 21.97 -8.05
N ASP A 198 21.15 22.41 -6.80
CA ASP A 198 22.27 22.14 -5.90
C ASP A 198 22.13 20.79 -5.15
N GLY A 199 21.07 20.03 -5.43
CA GLY A 199 20.79 18.74 -4.80
C GLY A 199 20.24 18.84 -3.38
N LYS A 200 20.00 20.05 -2.86
CA LYS A 200 19.45 20.28 -1.51
C LYS A 200 17.94 20.51 -1.56
N PRO A 201 17.16 20.12 -0.54
CA PRO A 201 15.74 20.43 -0.50
C PRO A 201 15.47 21.93 -0.62
N ILE A 202 14.53 22.31 -1.49
CA ILE A 202 14.12 23.71 -1.64
C ILE A 202 13.41 24.14 -0.36
N LYS A 203 13.82 25.26 0.22
CA LYS A 203 13.20 25.78 1.44
C LYS A 203 11.80 26.31 1.17
N ILE A 204 10.85 25.93 2.03
CA ILE A 204 9.43 26.32 1.99
C ILE A 204 8.98 26.81 3.37
N PRO A 205 7.89 27.57 3.48
CA PRO A 205 7.31 27.88 4.79
C PRO A 205 6.96 26.60 5.54
N CYS A 206 7.30 26.52 6.84
CA CYS A 206 7.06 25.30 7.63
C CYS A 206 5.58 24.89 7.77
N ALA A 207 4.65 25.81 7.55
CA ALA A 207 3.21 25.53 7.51
C ALA A 207 2.76 24.81 6.22
N CYS A 208 3.66 24.60 5.27
CA CYS A 208 3.38 23.97 3.98
C CYS A 208 3.98 22.57 3.91
N PRO A 209 3.25 21.58 3.36
CA PRO A 209 1.84 21.67 2.94
C PRO A 209 0.85 21.72 4.12
N PRO A 210 -0.37 22.27 3.92
CA PRO A 210 -1.43 22.21 4.93
C PRO A 210 -1.85 20.76 5.21
N ASP A 211 -2.53 20.52 6.33
CA ASP A 211 -3.15 19.23 6.56
C ASP A 211 -4.25 18.93 5.52
N ARG A 212 -4.49 17.64 5.30
CA ARG A 212 -5.36 17.16 4.21
C ARG A 212 -6.79 17.65 4.35
N ASP A 213 -7.33 17.72 5.56
CA ASP A 213 -8.72 18.13 5.79
C ASP A 213 -8.90 19.64 5.55
N THR A 214 -7.95 20.45 6.02
CA THR A 214 -7.91 21.90 5.73
C THR A 214 -7.79 22.16 4.23
N PHE A 215 -6.93 21.40 3.55
CA PHE A 215 -6.78 21.50 2.09
C PHE A 215 -8.07 21.13 1.35
N ILE A 216 -8.71 20.01 1.70
CA ILE A 216 -9.96 19.55 1.08
C ILE A 216 -11.09 20.56 1.32
N LYS A 217 -11.13 21.21 2.49
CA LYS A 217 -12.11 22.28 2.76
C LYS A 217 -11.92 23.47 1.82
N SER A 218 -10.68 23.90 1.61
CA SER A 218 -10.36 24.98 0.65
C SER A 218 -10.66 24.58 -0.80
N LEU A 219 -10.36 23.34 -1.18
CA LEU A 219 -10.64 22.81 -2.51
C LEU A 219 -12.15 22.76 -2.78
N ASN A 220 -12.95 22.28 -1.82
CA ASN A 220 -14.41 22.29 -1.90
C ASN A 220 -14.97 23.69 -2.10
N ALA A 221 -14.46 24.68 -1.35
CA ALA A 221 -14.90 26.07 -1.50
C ALA A 221 -14.56 26.62 -2.91
N ASN A 222 -13.38 26.31 -3.44
CA ASN A 222 -12.97 26.73 -4.78
C ASN A 222 -13.80 26.06 -5.89
N THR A 223 -14.06 24.75 -5.77
CA THR A 223 -14.87 24.02 -6.74
C THR A 223 -16.33 24.47 -6.72
N ALA A 224 -16.91 24.68 -5.53
CA ALA A 224 -18.27 25.20 -5.40
C ALA A 224 -18.41 26.62 -5.97
N ALA A 225 -17.37 27.44 -5.88
CA ALA A 225 -17.33 28.77 -6.47
C ALA A 225 -16.99 28.78 -7.98
N GLY A 226 -16.54 27.64 -8.55
CA GLY A 226 -16.01 27.53 -9.91
C GLY A 226 -14.71 28.31 -10.16
N LYS A 227 -14.10 28.87 -9.10
CA LYS A 227 -12.93 29.75 -9.12
C LYS A 227 -12.24 29.74 -7.76
N ALA A 228 -10.96 30.09 -7.71
CA ALA A 228 -10.26 30.21 -6.44
C ALA A 228 -10.89 31.33 -5.60
N VAL A 229 -11.45 31.03 -4.42
CA VAL A 229 -12.21 31.98 -3.59
C VAL A 229 -11.37 33.20 -3.23
N ASN A 230 -10.10 32.99 -2.94
CA ASN A 230 -9.14 34.05 -2.58
C ASN A 230 -8.38 34.62 -3.79
N ASN A 231 -8.64 34.10 -5.00
CA ASN A 231 -8.15 34.67 -6.26
C ASN A 231 -9.16 34.42 -7.39
N PRO A 232 -10.28 35.15 -7.42
CA PRO A 232 -11.42 34.85 -8.30
C PRO A 232 -11.12 34.93 -9.80
N SER A 233 -9.96 35.47 -10.18
CA SER A 233 -9.50 35.52 -11.58
C SER A 233 -9.06 34.16 -12.12
N VAL A 234 -8.82 33.17 -11.25
CA VAL A 234 -8.40 31.82 -11.63
C VAL A 234 -9.59 30.86 -11.53
N ALA A 235 -10.01 30.30 -12.65
CA ALA A 235 -11.05 29.28 -12.69
C ALA A 235 -10.56 27.97 -12.06
N VAL A 236 -11.45 27.29 -11.34
CA VAL A 236 -11.19 25.98 -10.73
C VAL A 236 -12.28 25.02 -11.16
N THR A 237 -11.88 23.97 -11.86
CA THR A 237 -12.75 22.86 -12.24
C THR A 237 -12.23 21.58 -11.61
N PHE A 238 -13.14 20.72 -11.16
CA PHE A 238 -12.79 19.43 -10.56
C PHE A 238 -13.62 18.33 -11.20
N PRO A 239 -13.21 17.83 -12.38
CA PRO A 239 -13.94 16.78 -13.06
C PRO A 239 -13.88 15.46 -12.28
N THR A 240 -14.90 14.64 -12.41
CA THR A 240 -15.07 13.39 -11.66
C THR A 240 -14.69 12.14 -12.45
N ASP A 241 -14.55 12.24 -13.77
CA ASP A 241 -14.17 11.11 -14.60
C ASP A 241 -12.67 10.76 -14.47
N ASN A 242 -12.28 9.62 -15.02
CA ASN A 242 -10.93 9.07 -14.90
C ASN A 242 -10.07 9.28 -16.13
N SER A 243 -10.46 10.17 -17.05
CA SER A 243 -9.59 10.53 -18.16
C SER A 243 -8.31 11.18 -17.65
N LYS A 244 -7.24 11.03 -18.45
CA LYS A 244 -5.96 11.68 -18.20
C LYS A 244 -6.12 13.19 -18.04
N ASP A 245 -6.99 13.80 -18.85
CA ASP A 245 -7.29 15.23 -18.79
C ASP A 245 -7.98 15.60 -17.49
N SER A 246 -8.93 14.78 -17.02
CA SER A 246 -9.61 15.01 -15.75
C SER A 246 -8.69 14.83 -14.55
N GLN A 247 -7.76 13.87 -14.58
CA GLN A 247 -6.74 13.73 -13.55
C GLN A 247 -5.77 14.91 -13.51
N LEU A 248 -5.31 15.38 -14.67
CA LEU A 248 -4.46 16.57 -14.78
C LEU A 248 -5.20 17.82 -14.30
N ALA A 249 -6.50 17.95 -14.62
CA ALA A 249 -7.34 19.04 -14.14
C ALA A 249 -7.49 19.02 -12.61
N ARG A 250 -7.65 17.85 -11.98
CA ARG A 250 -7.68 17.72 -10.52
C ARG A 250 -6.35 18.11 -9.87
N ILE A 251 -5.21 17.71 -10.44
CA ILE A 251 -3.90 18.16 -9.96
C ILE A 251 -3.74 19.67 -10.14
N GLN A 252 -4.18 20.23 -11.26
CA GLN A 252 -4.13 21.67 -11.49
C GLN A 252 -5.01 22.42 -10.49
N ALA A 253 -6.22 21.92 -10.21
CA ALA A 253 -7.11 22.47 -9.18
C ALA A 253 -6.48 22.42 -7.78
N ALA A 254 -5.76 21.33 -7.47
CA ALA A 254 -5.03 21.18 -6.22
C ALA A 254 -3.87 22.18 -6.10
N LEU A 255 -3.07 22.34 -7.16
CA LEU A 255 -1.98 23.31 -7.23
C LEU A 255 -2.48 24.76 -7.11
N VAL A 256 -3.55 25.12 -7.83
CA VAL A 256 -4.19 26.44 -7.75
C VAL A 256 -4.72 26.68 -6.33
N THR A 257 -5.34 25.68 -5.72
CA THR A 257 -5.84 25.80 -4.34
C THR A 257 -4.70 26.05 -3.36
N LEU A 258 -3.60 25.29 -3.45
CA LEU A 258 -2.42 25.48 -2.59
C LEU A 258 -1.81 26.88 -2.72
N GLN A 259 -1.65 27.38 -3.94
CA GLN A 259 -1.03 28.67 -4.20
C GLN A 259 -1.88 29.88 -3.77
N ASN A 260 -3.19 29.68 -3.59
CA ASN A 260 -4.13 30.74 -3.27
C ASN A 260 -4.79 30.60 -1.89
N LEU A 261 -4.22 29.79 -0.98
CA LEU A 261 -4.81 29.55 0.35
C LEU A 261 -5.07 30.83 1.17
N ASN A 262 -4.18 31.82 1.10
CA ASN A 262 -4.26 33.06 1.88
C ASN A 262 -4.29 34.33 0.99
N GLY A 263 -4.68 34.22 -0.28
CA GLY A 263 -4.72 35.33 -1.25
C GLY A 263 -3.96 35.04 -2.55
N PRO A 264 -3.98 35.96 -3.53
CA PRO A 264 -3.32 35.75 -4.82
C PRO A 264 -1.82 35.49 -4.67
N GLY A 265 -1.39 34.27 -5.00
CA GLY A 265 0.01 33.84 -4.87
C GLY A 265 0.53 33.77 -3.42
N ARG A 266 -0.34 33.93 -2.42
CA ARG A 266 -0.02 33.85 -0.99
C ARG A 266 -0.53 32.52 -0.45
N GLY A 267 0.22 31.47 -0.71
CA GLY A 267 -0.13 30.11 -0.30
C GLY A 267 1.11 29.23 -0.25
N CYS A 268 0.89 27.92 -0.31
CA CYS A 268 1.99 26.98 -0.31
C CYS A 268 2.59 26.87 -1.71
N PRO A 269 3.93 27.03 -1.84
CA PRO A 269 4.59 26.88 -3.14
C PRO A 269 4.45 25.43 -3.59
N ALA A 270 4.35 25.19 -4.89
CA ALA A 270 4.06 23.85 -5.37
C ALA A 270 5.14 22.81 -5.03
N VAL A 271 6.39 23.26 -4.84
CA VAL A 271 7.52 22.46 -4.33
C VAL A 271 7.35 21.98 -2.89
N SER A 272 6.31 22.44 -2.17
CA SER A 272 5.91 21.86 -0.87
C SER A 272 5.15 20.55 -0.99
N THR A 273 4.89 20.07 -2.21
CA THR A 273 4.16 18.84 -2.48
C THR A 273 4.82 18.07 -3.61
N THR A 274 4.39 16.84 -3.81
CA THR A 274 4.80 16.02 -4.96
C THR A 274 3.88 16.19 -6.17
N LEU A 275 2.93 17.13 -6.13
CA LEU A 275 1.89 17.28 -7.17
C LEU A 275 2.45 17.58 -8.56
N LEU A 276 3.57 18.31 -8.70
CA LEU A 276 4.21 18.49 -10.03
C LEU A 276 4.82 17.19 -10.55
N ALA A 277 5.38 16.36 -9.68
CA ALA A 277 5.90 15.06 -10.07
C ALA A 277 4.75 14.13 -10.49
N GLN A 278 3.64 14.17 -9.76
CA GLN A 278 2.41 13.46 -10.12
C GLN A 278 1.84 13.97 -11.46
N GLN A 279 1.80 15.29 -11.69
CA GLN A 279 1.35 15.88 -12.94
C GLN A 279 2.19 15.38 -14.11
N LYS A 280 3.51 15.38 -13.97
CA LYS A 280 4.45 14.85 -14.98
C LYS A 280 4.25 13.36 -15.21
N ALA A 281 4.04 12.57 -14.15
CA ALA A 281 3.78 11.14 -14.26
C ALA A 281 2.49 10.86 -15.03
N ILE A 282 1.40 11.57 -14.72
CA ILE A 282 0.13 11.43 -15.44
C ILE A 282 0.27 11.90 -16.89
N ALA A 283 0.93 13.04 -17.13
CA ALA A 283 1.23 13.55 -18.47
C ALA A 283 2.08 12.59 -19.31
N ALA A 284 2.99 11.82 -18.69
CA ALA A 284 3.80 10.79 -19.33
C ALA A 284 3.03 9.47 -19.59
N GLY A 285 1.78 9.34 -19.11
CA GLY A 285 0.99 8.09 -19.24
C GLY A 285 1.24 7.08 -18.11
N ASN A 286 1.93 7.49 -17.04
CA ASN A 286 2.26 6.67 -15.87
C ASN A 286 1.27 6.88 -14.71
N ALA A 287 -0.01 7.17 -14.99
CA ALA A 287 -1.00 7.56 -13.98
C ALA A 287 -1.24 6.47 -12.91
N ALA A 288 -1.20 6.85 -11.64
CA ALA A 288 -1.70 6.01 -10.55
C ALA A 288 -3.20 5.71 -10.75
N PRO A 289 -3.69 4.49 -10.42
CA PRO A 289 -5.12 4.24 -10.45
C PRO A 289 -5.82 5.08 -9.35
N ALA A 290 -6.92 5.73 -9.70
CA ALA A 290 -7.90 6.19 -8.72
C ALA A 290 -8.60 4.96 -8.08
N PRO A 291 -9.08 5.05 -6.83
CA PRO A 291 -9.93 4.03 -6.25
C PRO A 291 -11.21 3.90 -7.11
N ALA A 292 -11.53 2.68 -7.53
CA ALA A 292 -12.71 2.41 -8.35
C ALA A 292 -14.00 2.78 -7.59
N PRO A 293 -15.06 3.27 -8.28
CA PRO A 293 -16.39 3.36 -7.69
C PRO A 293 -16.85 1.95 -7.31
N ALA A 294 -17.43 1.83 -6.11
CA ALA A 294 -17.93 0.56 -5.58
C ALA A 294 -18.84 -0.14 -6.61
N PRO A 295 -18.53 -1.38 -7.05
CA PRO A 295 -19.50 -2.15 -7.80
C PRO A 295 -20.65 -2.52 -6.86
N ALA A 296 -21.86 -2.24 -7.32
CA ALA A 296 -23.08 -2.73 -6.70
C ALA A 296 -23.03 -4.26 -6.58
N ASN A 297 -23.42 -4.75 -5.40
CA ASN A 297 -23.67 -6.15 -5.03
C ASN A 297 -23.68 -7.14 -6.20
N GLN A 298 -22.59 -7.90 -6.34
CA GLN A 298 -22.68 -9.30 -6.72
C GLN A 298 -21.96 -10.11 -5.64
N ALA A 299 -22.75 -10.93 -4.94
CA ALA A 299 -22.25 -11.88 -3.97
C ALA A 299 -21.38 -12.92 -4.68
N ALA A 300 -20.09 -12.96 -4.33
CA ALA A 300 -19.20 -14.08 -4.59
C ALA A 300 -18.19 -14.19 -3.44
N THR A 301 -18.45 -15.16 -2.58
CA THR A 301 -17.56 -15.89 -1.66
C THR A 301 -16.10 -15.43 -1.49
N SER A 302 -15.76 -15.05 -0.25
CA SER A 302 -14.46 -14.89 0.42
C SER A 302 -13.18 -15.39 -0.29
N THR A 303 -12.24 -14.47 -0.53
CA THR A 303 -10.78 -14.73 -0.64
C THR A 303 -9.97 -13.55 -0.07
N ASP A 304 -9.77 -13.51 1.25
CA ASP A 304 -8.99 -12.48 1.98
C ASP A 304 -7.45 -12.70 1.92
N ASN A 305 -6.89 -13.24 0.83
CA ASN A 305 -5.45 -13.48 0.73
C ASN A 305 -4.84 -12.86 -0.54
N VAL A 306 -3.69 -12.21 -0.38
CA VAL A 306 -2.78 -11.81 -1.46
C VAL A 306 -2.37 -13.07 -2.21
N ASP A 307 -2.54 -13.05 -3.54
CA ASP A 307 -2.09 -14.14 -4.40
C ASP A 307 -0.55 -14.26 -4.34
N PRO A 308 0.01 -15.38 -3.80
CA PRO A 308 1.44 -15.60 -3.70
C PRO A 308 2.18 -15.51 -5.04
N ALA A 309 1.50 -15.77 -6.16
CA ALA A 309 2.06 -15.70 -7.51
C ALA A 309 2.27 -14.25 -7.97
N LEU A 310 1.54 -13.29 -7.41
CA LEU A 310 1.70 -11.88 -7.71
C LEU A 310 2.78 -11.22 -6.83
N VAL A 311 3.19 -11.85 -5.74
CA VAL A 311 4.21 -11.33 -4.83
C VAL A 311 5.57 -11.36 -5.53
N PRO A 312 6.24 -10.19 -5.71
CA PRO A 312 7.55 -10.14 -6.32
C PRO A 312 8.56 -11.02 -5.57
N ASP A 313 9.43 -11.71 -6.30
CA ASP A 313 10.47 -12.52 -5.69
C ASP A 313 11.44 -11.62 -4.92
N LEU A 314 11.82 -12.01 -3.70
CA LEU A 314 12.84 -11.27 -2.95
C LEU A 314 14.23 -11.44 -3.58
N GLY A 315 14.44 -12.53 -4.34
CA GLY A 315 15.60 -12.78 -5.18
C GLY A 315 16.93 -12.87 -4.44
N PHE A 316 16.90 -13.13 -3.13
CA PHE A 316 18.10 -13.28 -2.29
C PHE A 316 17.82 -14.21 -1.10
N GLN A 317 18.83 -14.96 -0.65
CA GLN A 317 18.74 -15.87 0.49
C GLN A 317 19.40 -15.24 1.72
N SER A 318 18.77 -15.38 2.88
CA SER A 318 19.34 -14.92 4.16
C SER A 318 20.52 -15.78 4.60
N GLY A 319 21.34 -15.22 5.49
CA GLY A 319 22.43 -15.97 6.12
C GLY A 319 23.70 -16.18 5.28
N LEU A 320 23.86 -15.49 4.15
CA LEU A 320 25.04 -15.64 3.30
C LEU A 320 26.28 -14.97 3.92
N ASN A 321 27.38 -15.71 4.03
CA ASN A 321 28.69 -15.26 4.53
C ASN A 321 28.63 -14.50 5.87
N PRO A 322 28.23 -15.16 6.97
CA PRO A 322 28.13 -14.52 8.27
C PRO A 322 29.50 -14.04 8.76
N THR A 323 29.56 -12.81 9.27
CA THR A 323 30.79 -12.20 9.82
C THR A 323 31.09 -12.65 11.26
N GLY A 324 30.16 -13.38 11.90
CA GLY A 324 30.21 -13.72 13.32
C GLY A 324 29.72 -12.62 14.26
N THR A 325 29.40 -11.42 13.75
CA THR A 325 28.85 -10.29 14.54
C THR A 325 27.33 -10.10 14.40
N GLY A 326 26.66 -11.01 13.66
CA GLY A 326 25.22 -10.92 13.36
C GLY A 326 24.90 -10.35 11.98
N ASP A 327 25.92 -9.96 11.20
CA ASP A 327 25.80 -9.42 9.85
C ASP A 327 26.18 -10.44 8.78
N CYS A 328 25.49 -10.39 7.65
CA CYS A 328 25.65 -11.23 6.48
C CYS A 328 25.76 -10.36 5.22
N ASP A 329 26.25 -10.94 4.12
CA ASP A 329 26.29 -10.26 2.82
C ASP A 329 24.88 -10.02 2.28
N GLY A 330 24.59 -8.81 1.80
CA GLY A 330 23.33 -8.44 1.17
C GLY A 330 23.29 -8.63 -0.34
N ALA A 331 22.13 -8.39 -0.94
CA ALA A 331 21.83 -8.67 -2.35
C ALA A 331 22.49 -7.71 -3.33
N VAL A 332 23.01 -6.59 -2.86
CA VAL A 332 23.63 -5.55 -3.67
C VAL A 332 25.01 -5.19 -3.15
N ASN A 333 25.92 -4.89 -4.08
CA ASN A 333 27.25 -4.39 -3.76
C ASN A 333 27.20 -2.88 -3.47
N GLY A 334 28.00 -2.44 -2.49
CA GLY A 334 28.25 -1.04 -2.22
C GLY A 334 29.24 -0.42 -3.22
N ALA A 335 29.61 0.84 -2.98
CA ALA A 335 30.52 1.58 -3.86
C ALA A 335 31.93 0.95 -3.99
N ASP A 336 32.32 0.11 -3.03
CA ASP A 336 33.62 -0.58 -3.00
C ASP A 336 33.57 -1.98 -3.66
N ASP A 337 32.53 -2.28 -4.45
CA ASP A 337 32.26 -3.59 -5.09
C ASP A 337 32.11 -4.76 -4.10
N LYS A 338 31.96 -4.49 -2.81
CA LYS A 338 31.69 -5.49 -1.76
C LYS A 338 30.21 -5.53 -1.41
N PRO A 339 29.63 -6.71 -1.10
CA PRO A 339 28.24 -6.81 -0.65
C PRO A 339 27.97 -5.91 0.56
N ILE A 340 26.87 -5.17 0.53
CA ILE A 340 26.44 -4.36 1.68
C ILE A 340 26.06 -5.31 2.82
N LYS A 341 26.59 -5.08 4.02
CA LYS A 341 26.27 -5.89 5.19
C LYS A 341 24.83 -5.64 5.65
N ILE A 342 24.08 -6.71 5.87
CA ILE A 342 22.70 -6.72 6.34
C ILE A 342 22.56 -7.66 7.54
N PRO A 343 21.52 -7.51 8.39
CA PRO A 343 21.25 -8.49 9.44
C PRO A 343 21.06 -9.90 8.83
N CYS A 344 21.67 -10.92 9.42
CA CYS A 344 21.59 -12.29 8.89
C CYS A 344 20.17 -12.88 8.83
N ALA A 345 19.22 -12.32 9.58
CA ALA A 345 17.80 -12.69 9.52
C ALA A 345 17.06 -12.12 8.28
N CYS A 346 17.75 -11.32 7.46
CA CYS A 346 17.21 -10.67 6.29
C CYS A 346 17.76 -11.27 4.99
N PRO A 347 16.92 -11.47 3.96
CA PRO A 347 15.47 -11.34 3.98
C PRO A 347 14.77 -12.48 4.77
N PRO A 348 13.54 -12.27 5.29
CA PRO A 348 12.74 -13.36 5.85
C PRO A 348 12.46 -14.43 4.78
N ASP A 349 12.10 -15.64 5.21
CA ASP A 349 11.61 -16.66 4.28
C ASP A 349 10.32 -16.20 3.59
N ARG A 350 10.08 -16.73 2.39
CA ARG A 350 8.99 -16.27 1.51
C ARG A 350 7.61 -16.44 2.16
N ASP A 351 7.37 -17.50 2.92
CA ASP A 351 6.08 -17.73 3.55
C ASP A 351 5.84 -16.76 4.72
N THR A 352 6.85 -16.52 5.54
CA THR A 352 6.81 -15.52 6.61
C THR A 352 6.63 -14.11 6.06
N PHE A 353 7.28 -13.80 4.93
CA PHE A 353 7.09 -12.54 4.22
C PHE A 353 5.66 -12.39 3.69
N ILE A 354 5.12 -13.41 3.01
CA ILE A 354 3.77 -13.39 2.45
C ILE A 354 2.72 -13.27 3.56
N LYS A 355 2.90 -13.93 4.71
CA LYS A 355 2.03 -13.75 5.88
C LYS A 355 2.01 -12.29 6.36
N SER A 356 3.18 -11.65 6.42
CA SER A 356 3.29 -10.24 6.82
C SER A 356 2.67 -9.30 5.80
N LEU A 357 2.87 -9.59 4.50
CA LEU A 357 2.27 -8.84 3.40
C LEU A 357 0.74 -8.99 3.40
N ASN A 358 0.21 -10.20 3.60
CA ASN A 358 -1.22 -10.46 3.76
C ASN A 358 -1.83 -9.63 4.88
N ALA A 359 -1.17 -9.62 6.05
CA ALA A 359 -1.64 -8.83 7.18
C ALA A 359 -1.66 -7.32 6.87
N ASN A 360 -0.63 -6.81 6.18
CA ASN A 360 -0.55 -5.42 5.77
C ASN A 360 -1.63 -5.03 4.75
N VAL A 361 -1.87 -5.89 3.76
CA VAL A 361 -2.87 -5.68 2.71
C VAL A 361 -4.28 -5.76 3.28
N ALA A 362 -4.56 -6.75 4.13
CA ALA A 362 -5.85 -6.86 4.83
C ALA A 362 -6.12 -5.65 5.74
N ALA A 363 -5.07 -5.09 6.37
CA ALA A 363 -5.18 -3.89 7.18
C ALA A 363 -5.25 -2.57 6.38
N GLY A 364 -4.97 -2.62 5.07
CA GLY A 364 -4.81 -1.46 4.18
C GLY A 364 -3.60 -0.57 4.50
N LYS A 365 -2.72 -1.02 5.41
CA LYS A 365 -1.59 -0.29 5.99
C LYS A 365 -0.58 -1.27 6.58
N ALA A 366 0.67 -0.86 6.73
CA ALA A 366 1.65 -1.71 7.40
C ALA A 366 1.24 -1.92 8.87
N VAL A 367 1.01 -3.17 9.30
CA VAL A 367 0.46 -3.50 10.62
C VAL A 367 1.35 -2.97 11.75
N ASN A 368 2.67 -3.04 11.57
CA ASN A 368 3.65 -2.55 12.53
C ASN A 368 4.09 -1.09 12.25
N ASN A 369 3.53 -0.44 11.22
CA ASN A 369 3.69 0.99 10.94
C ASN A 369 2.41 1.57 10.29
N PRO A 370 1.34 1.77 11.07
CA PRO A 370 0.01 2.09 10.54
C PRO A 370 -0.07 3.41 9.76
N SER A 371 0.92 4.29 9.87
CA SER A 371 1.01 5.53 9.10
C SER A 371 1.40 5.32 7.63
N VAL A 372 1.85 4.13 7.25
CA VAL A 372 2.17 3.80 5.85
C VAL A 372 1.05 2.95 5.26
N ALA A 373 0.32 3.51 4.29
CA ALA A 373 -0.69 2.78 3.54
C ALA A 373 -0.04 1.68 2.69
N VAL A 374 -0.67 0.52 2.64
CA VAL A 374 -0.23 -0.61 1.82
C VAL A 374 -1.39 -1.03 0.94
N THR A 375 -1.20 -0.87 -0.36
CA THR A 375 -2.12 -1.36 -1.39
C THR A 375 -1.39 -2.37 -2.24
N PHE A 376 -2.02 -3.52 -2.49
CA PHE A 376 -1.45 -4.57 -3.32
C PHE A 376 -2.31 -4.77 -4.57
N PRO A 377 -1.96 -4.13 -5.68
CA PRO A 377 -2.74 -4.22 -6.90
C PRO A 377 -2.61 -5.62 -7.52
N THR A 378 -3.72 -6.15 -8.01
CA THR A 378 -3.80 -7.48 -8.65
C THR A 378 -3.66 -7.44 -10.17
N GLY A 379 -3.70 -6.25 -10.79
CA GLY A 379 -3.57 -6.07 -12.23
C GLY A 379 -2.14 -6.35 -12.76
N ASN A 380 -1.96 -6.37 -14.08
CA ASN A 380 -0.67 -6.68 -14.70
C ASN A 380 0.01 -5.49 -15.38
N SER A 381 -0.49 -4.27 -15.18
CA SER A 381 0.16 -3.08 -15.72
C SER A 381 1.53 -2.86 -15.05
N LYS A 382 2.42 -2.10 -15.71
CA LYS A 382 3.69 -1.66 -15.10
C LYS A 382 3.44 -0.97 -13.76
N ASN A 383 2.37 -0.19 -13.65
CA ASN A 383 2.00 0.48 -12.40
C ASN A 383 1.54 -0.50 -11.33
N ASP A 384 0.81 -1.57 -11.69
CA ASP A 384 0.46 -2.61 -10.75
C ASP A 384 1.70 -3.38 -10.27
N GLN A 385 2.61 -3.71 -11.20
CA GLN A 385 3.87 -4.38 -10.86
C GLN A 385 4.76 -3.53 -9.94
N LEU A 386 4.89 -2.23 -10.25
CA LEU A 386 5.61 -1.28 -9.39
C LEU A 386 4.90 -1.09 -8.04
N GLY A 387 3.57 -1.06 -8.02
CA GLY A 387 2.76 -1.01 -6.80
C GLY A 387 2.98 -2.22 -5.91
N ARG A 388 3.08 -3.42 -6.48
CA ARG A 388 3.43 -4.65 -5.74
C ARG A 388 4.85 -4.62 -5.19
N ILE A 389 5.81 -4.14 -5.96
CA ILE A 389 7.20 -3.96 -5.48
C ILE A 389 7.23 -2.94 -4.34
N GLN A 390 6.49 -1.84 -4.45
CA GLN A 390 6.40 -0.84 -3.39
C GLN A 390 5.75 -1.42 -2.11
N ALA A 391 4.65 -2.17 -2.24
CA ALA A 391 4.03 -2.86 -1.12
C ALA A 391 4.98 -3.88 -0.47
N ALA A 392 5.78 -4.58 -1.27
CA ALA A 392 6.78 -5.53 -0.80
C ALA A 392 7.92 -4.84 -0.04
N LEU A 393 8.43 -3.72 -0.57
CA LEU A 393 9.45 -2.89 0.08
C LEU A 393 8.98 -2.29 1.40
N VAL A 394 7.76 -1.74 1.42
CA VAL A 394 7.13 -1.21 2.64
C VAL A 394 6.96 -2.32 3.67
N THR A 395 6.54 -3.52 3.24
CA THR A 395 6.40 -4.66 4.15
C THR A 395 7.74 -5.07 4.75
N LEU A 396 8.80 -5.19 3.94
CA LEU A 396 10.16 -5.51 4.41
C LEU A 396 10.67 -4.50 5.44
N GLN A 397 10.52 -3.21 5.17
CA GLN A 397 11.04 -2.14 6.01
C GLN A 397 10.29 -2.01 7.36
N ASN A 398 9.09 -2.60 7.46
CA ASN A 398 8.22 -2.47 8.63
C ASN A 398 7.88 -3.82 9.28
N LEU A 399 8.71 -4.86 9.09
CA LEU A 399 8.44 -6.19 9.66
C LEU A 399 8.36 -6.19 11.19
N ASN A 400 9.16 -5.38 11.89
CA ASN A 400 9.26 -5.35 13.36
C ASN A 400 9.02 -3.94 13.97
N GLY A 401 8.38 -3.04 13.23
CA GLY A 401 8.09 -1.66 13.65
C GLY A 401 8.50 -0.61 12.61
N PRO A 402 8.24 0.69 12.86
CA PRO A 402 8.56 1.76 11.91
C PRO A 402 10.06 1.82 11.59
N GLY A 403 10.41 1.50 10.33
CA GLY A 403 11.80 1.44 9.88
C GLY A 403 12.65 0.32 10.51
N LYS A 404 12.02 -0.57 11.29
CA LYS A 404 12.66 -1.71 11.96
C LYS A 404 12.27 -2.97 11.22
N GLY A 405 12.98 -3.26 10.14
CA GLY A 405 12.75 -4.43 9.32
C GLY A 405 13.99 -4.76 8.50
N CYS A 406 13.79 -5.46 7.40
CA CYS A 406 14.88 -5.77 6.50
C CYS A 406 15.14 -4.58 5.57
N PRO A 407 16.40 -4.13 5.45
CA PRO A 407 16.73 -3.02 4.58
C PRO A 407 16.50 -3.46 3.13
N ALA A 408 16.13 -2.53 2.24
CA ALA A 408 15.76 -2.90 0.88
C ALA A 408 16.89 -3.61 0.10
N VAL A 409 18.14 -3.30 0.45
CA VAL A 409 19.38 -3.93 -0.04
C VAL A 409 19.52 -5.41 0.34
N SER A 410 18.66 -5.94 1.21
CA SER A 410 18.57 -7.38 1.50
C SER A 410 17.82 -8.17 0.43
N THR A 411 17.29 -7.50 -0.59
CA THR A 411 16.51 -8.12 -1.67
C THR A 411 16.89 -7.49 -3.01
N THR A 412 16.43 -8.09 -4.11
CA THR A 412 16.61 -7.51 -5.45
C THR A 412 15.46 -6.60 -5.89
N LEU A 413 14.52 -6.27 -4.98
CA LEU A 413 13.31 -5.53 -5.30
C LEU A 413 13.57 -4.13 -5.91
N LEU A 414 14.63 -3.41 -5.49
CA LEU A 414 14.99 -2.13 -6.13
C LEU A 414 15.50 -2.33 -7.56
N ALA A 415 16.26 -3.40 -7.81
CA ALA A 415 16.72 -3.72 -9.16
C ALA A 415 15.55 -4.13 -10.05
N GLN A 416 14.58 -4.89 -9.51
CA GLN A 416 13.33 -5.20 -10.19
C GLN A 416 12.49 -3.94 -10.47
N GLN A 417 12.40 -3.00 -9.52
CA GLN A 417 11.71 -1.73 -9.69
C GLN A 417 12.31 -0.94 -10.86
N LYS A 418 13.64 -0.87 -10.90
CA LYS A 418 14.39 -0.18 -11.95
C LYS A 418 14.19 -0.84 -13.32
N ALA A 419 14.31 -2.17 -13.40
CA ALA A 419 14.10 -2.92 -14.63
C ALA A 419 12.69 -2.74 -15.23
N ILE A 420 11.66 -2.68 -14.37
CA ILE A 420 10.26 -2.46 -14.81
C ILE A 420 10.06 -1.00 -15.26
N SER A 421 10.75 -0.06 -14.63
CA SER A 421 10.67 1.38 -14.94
C SER A 421 11.39 1.74 -16.25
N GLU A 422 12.47 1.04 -16.60
CA GLU A 422 13.31 1.33 -17.77
C GLU A 422 12.83 0.66 -19.08
N SER A 423 11.88 -0.28 -19.01
CA SER A 423 11.26 -0.84 -20.20
C SER A 423 10.39 0.23 -20.88
N THR A 424 10.77 0.73 -22.05
CA THR A 424 9.95 1.62 -22.90
C THR A 424 9.07 0.80 -23.86
N ALA A 425 7.77 1.12 -23.94
CA ALA A 425 6.86 0.54 -24.92
C ALA A 425 6.78 1.43 -26.18
N PRO A 426 6.66 0.88 -27.41
CA PRO A 426 6.36 1.66 -28.61
C PRO A 426 4.95 2.30 -28.54
N PRO A 427 4.72 3.45 -29.21
CA PRO A 427 3.42 4.11 -29.21
C PRO A 427 2.35 3.30 -29.95
N ALA A 428 1.13 3.33 -29.41
CA ALA A 428 -0.06 2.75 -30.02
C ALA A 428 -0.37 3.42 -31.37
N ALA A 429 -0.51 2.62 -32.43
CA ALA A 429 -0.93 3.09 -33.74
C ALA A 429 -2.42 3.48 -33.74
N ALA A 430 -2.73 4.59 -34.41
CA ALA A 430 -4.08 5.11 -34.63
C ALA A 430 -4.97 4.13 -35.45
N PRO A 431 -6.31 4.17 -35.31
CA PRO A 431 -7.20 3.27 -36.02
C PRO A 431 -7.30 3.64 -37.50
N ALA A 432 -7.02 2.67 -38.38
CA ALA A 432 -7.25 2.76 -39.82
C ALA A 432 -8.64 2.21 -40.21
N PRO A 433 -9.21 2.63 -41.37
CA PRO A 433 -10.63 2.42 -41.70
C PRO A 433 -10.98 0.98 -42.09
N ALA A 434 -12.25 0.63 -41.92
CA ALA A 434 -12.83 -0.69 -42.18
C ALA A 434 -12.60 -1.21 -43.61
N PRO A 435 -12.09 -2.44 -43.79
CA PRO A 435 -12.13 -3.16 -45.07
C PRO A 435 -13.48 -3.88 -45.28
N ALA A 436 -13.92 -3.91 -46.54
CA ALA A 436 -15.10 -4.61 -47.05
C ALA A 436 -14.99 -6.16 -46.93
N PRO A 437 -16.11 -6.90 -46.95
CA PRO A 437 -16.14 -8.33 -46.62
C PRO A 437 -15.71 -9.23 -47.79
N ALA A 438 -14.95 -10.28 -47.46
CA ALA A 438 -14.52 -11.37 -48.36
C ALA A 438 -14.77 -12.75 -47.68
N PRO A 439 -14.90 -13.85 -48.44
CA PRO A 439 -15.91 -14.90 -48.21
C PRO A 439 -15.61 -15.93 -47.11
N ALA A 440 -16.68 -16.64 -46.73
CA ALA A 440 -16.78 -17.65 -45.67
C ALA A 440 -15.76 -18.80 -45.74
N PRO A 441 -15.10 -19.17 -44.63
CA PRO A 441 -14.43 -20.46 -44.46
C PRO A 441 -15.42 -21.57 -44.08
N ALA A 442 -15.14 -22.77 -44.60
CA ALA A 442 -15.87 -24.02 -44.39
C ALA A 442 -15.92 -24.50 -42.91
N PRO A 443 -16.87 -25.39 -42.55
CA PRO A 443 -17.13 -25.76 -41.16
C PRO A 443 -15.99 -26.55 -40.52
N ALA A 444 -15.56 -26.13 -39.33
CA ALA A 444 -14.67 -26.89 -38.46
C ALA A 444 -15.42 -28.05 -37.76
N PRO A 445 -14.78 -29.22 -37.54
CA PRO A 445 -15.34 -30.32 -36.76
C PRO A 445 -15.48 -29.95 -35.27
N PRO A 446 -16.34 -30.64 -34.50
CA PRO A 446 -16.93 -30.12 -33.27
C PRO A 446 -15.94 -30.03 -32.12
N ALA A 447 -16.12 -28.98 -31.31
CA ALA A 447 -15.43 -28.75 -30.06
C ALA A 447 -15.69 -29.91 -29.06
N SER A 448 -14.60 -30.55 -28.63
CA SER A 448 -14.57 -31.40 -27.45
C SER A 448 -13.95 -30.60 -26.31
N GLY A 449 -14.77 -30.26 -25.32
CA GLY A 449 -14.32 -29.63 -24.09
C GLY A 449 -13.39 -30.53 -23.28
N ASN A 450 -12.32 -29.94 -22.76
CA ASN A 450 -11.74 -30.30 -21.48
C ASN A 450 -11.01 -29.05 -20.93
N ALA A 451 -11.58 -28.45 -19.89
CA ALA A 451 -10.88 -27.47 -19.07
C ALA A 451 -9.79 -28.23 -18.29
N GLY A 452 -8.58 -28.30 -18.83
CA GLY A 452 -7.43 -28.93 -18.16
C GLY A 452 -6.25 -29.36 -19.04
N SER A 453 -6.36 -29.38 -20.37
CA SER A 453 -5.22 -29.72 -21.24
C SER A 453 -4.48 -28.48 -21.72
N VAL A 454 -3.17 -28.40 -21.45
CA VAL A 454 -2.28 -27.40 -22.05
C VAL A 454 -2.20 -27.65 -23.56
N ASP A 455 -2.37 -26.60 -24.36
CA ASP A 455 -2.18 -26.69 -25.82
C ASP A 455 -0.70 -26.97 -26.14
N PRO A 456 -0.35 -28.14 -26.72
CA PRO A 456 1.02 -28.50 -27.07
C PRO A 456 1.73 -27.49 -27.98
N ALA A 457 0.97 -26.75 -28.80
CA ALA A 457 1.52 -25.74 -29.71
C ALA A 457 2.04 -24.50 -28.97
N LEU A 458 1.52 -24.23 -27.77
CA LEU A 458 1.96 -23.11 -26.93
C LEU A 458 3.14 -23.45 -26.02
N VAL A 459 3.47 -24.74 -25.89
CA VAL A 459 4.58 -25.22 -25.05
C VAL A 459 5.91 -24.86 -25.70
N PRO A 460 6.78 -24.08 -25.04
CA PRO A 460 8.12 -23.77 -25.54
C PRO A 460 8.92 -25.04 -25.83
N ASP A 461 9.70 -25.01 -26.91
CA ASP A 461 10.59 -26.13 -27.23
C ASP A 461 11.70 -26.23 -26.18
N LEU A 462 12.03 -27.44 -25.72
CA LEU A 462 13.15 -27.64 -24.80
C LEU A 462 14.50 -27.40 -25.51
N GLY A 463 14.54 -27.59 -26.83
CA GLY A 463 15.67 -27.27 -27.70
C GLY A 463 16.95 -28.04 -27.41
N PHE A 464 16.86 -29.18 -26.71
CA PHE A 464 17.99 -30.06 -26.41
C PHE A 464 17.52 -31.51 -26.23
N THR A 465 18.40 -32.47 -26.51
CA THR A 465 18.11 -33.91 -26.43
C THR A 465 18.91 -34.52 -25.29
N ALA A 466 18.28 -35.41 -24.50
CA ALA A 466 18.95 -36.11 -23.41
C ALA A 466 20.01 -37.11 -23.89
N GLY A 467 20.88 -37.52 -22.97
CA GLY A 467 21.82 -38.63 -23.21
C GLY A 467 23.07 -38.30 -24.05
N LEU A 468 23.39 -37.02 -24.26
CA LEU A 468 24.57 -36.63 -25.05
C LEU A 468 25.87 -36.80 -24.25
N ASN A 469 26.86 -37.48 -24.85
CA ASN A 469 28.20 -37.70 -24.30
C ASN A 469 28.23 -38.20 -22.83
N PRO A 470 27.68 -39.41 -22.57
CA PRO A 470 27.67 -39.96 -21.22
C PRO A 470 29.08 -40.18 -20.68
N THR A 471 29.35 -39.75 -19.45
CA THR A 471 30.65 -39.91 -18.77
C THR A 471 30.85 -41.30 -18.15
N GLY A 472 29.81 -42.14 -18.14
CA GLY A 472 29.78 -43.42 -17.43
C GLY A 472 29.45 -43.30 -15.93
N THR A 473 29.35 -42.08 -15.37
CA THR A 473 28.98 -41.83 -13.96
C THR A 473 27.50 -41.46 -13.76
N GLY A 474 26.70 -41.47 -14.84
CA GLY A 474 25.30 -41.03 -14.84
C GLY A 474 25.09 -39.59 -15.33
N ASP A 475 26.18 -38.89 -15.66
CA ASP A 475 26.16 -37.50 -16.15
C ASP A 475 26.37 -37.43 -17.67
N CYS A 476 25.67 -36.49 -18.30
CA CYS A 476 25.71 -36.17 -19.72
C CYS A 476 25.98 -34.67 -19.91
N ASP A 477 26.36 -34.27 -21.11
CA ASP A 477 26.54 -32.87 -21.48
C ASP A 477 25.19 -32.15 -21.57
N GLY A 478 25.07 -30.98 -20.92
CA GLY A 478 23.89 -30.13 -20.96
C GLY A 478 23.87 -29.14 -22.12
N ALA A 479 22.75 -28.42 -22.25
CA ALA A 479 22.48 -27.49 -23.34
C ALA A 479 23.30 -26.19 -23.29
N VAL A 480 23.92 -25.89 -22.14
CA VAL A 480 24.62 -24.63 -21.88
C VAL A 480 26.06 -24.92 -21.46
N ASN A 481 27.00 -24.14 -22.01
CA ASN A 481 28.41 -24.19 -21.61
C ASN A 481 28.66 -23.40 -20.32
N GLY A 482 29.51 -23.93 -19.45
CA GLY A 482 30.01 -23.28 -18.25
C GLY A 482 31.03 -22.18 -18.57
N ALA A 483 31.52 -21.52 -17.52
CA ALA A 483 32.51 -20.44 -17.64
C ALA A 483 33.86 -20.91 -18.23
N ASP A 484 34.13 -22.21 -18.16
CA ASP A 484 35.29 -22.89 -18.75
C ASP A 484 35.09 -23.26 -20.24
N GLY A 485 33.96 -22.88 -20.83
CA GLY A 485 33.62 -23.15 -22.23
C GLY A 485 33.21 -24.60 -22.50
N ARG A 486 33.09 -25.45 -21.47
CA ARG A 486 32.67 -26.85 -21.58
C ARG A 486 31.18 -26.99 -21.24
N PRO A 487 30.44 -27.95 -21.83
CA PRO A 487 29.06 -28.20 -21.45
C PRO A 487 28.91 -28.50 -19.96
N ILE A 488 27.93 -27.88 -19.31
CA ILE A 488 27.63 -28.16 -17.89
C ILE A 488 27.07 -29.59 -17.80
N LYS A 489 27.61 -30.39 -16.88
CA LYS A 489 27.15 -31.77 -16.67
C LYS A 489 25.76 -31.80 -16.03
N ILE A 490 24.87 -32.61 -16.59
CA ILE A 490 23.49 -32.82 -16.15
C ILE A 490 23.18 -34.32 -16.04
N PRO A 491 22.14 -34.74 -15.29
CA PRO A 491 21.71 -36.13 -15.32
C PRO A 491 21.34 -36.57 -16.74
N CYS A 492 21.77 -37.75 -17.17
CA CYS A 492 21.52 -38.25 -18.53
C CYS A 492 20.04 -38.43 -18.91
N ALA A 493 19.13 -38.47 -17.93
CA ALA A 493 17.68 -38.50 -18.15
C ALA A 493 17.08 -37.12 -18.49
N CYS A 494 17.90 -36.06 -18.50
CA CYS A 494 17.46 -34.69 -18.71
C CYS A 494 17.92 -34.17 -20.08
N PRO A 495 17.06 -33.44 -20.81
CA PRO A 495 15.64 -33.19 -20.52
C PRO A 495 14.74 -34.42 -20.78
N PRO A 496 13.57 -34.54 -20.13
CA PRO A 496 12.59 -35.58 -20.47
C PRO A 496 12.13 -35.45 -21.93
N ASP A 497 11.57 -36.52 -22.48
CA ASP A 497 10.91 -36.44 -23.79
C ASP A 497 9.72 -35.45 -23.74
N ARG A 498 9.39 -34.89 -24.92
CA ARG A 498 8.41 -33.81 -25.03
C ARG A 498 7.01 -34.23 -24.54
N ASP A 499 6.60 -35.46 -24.78
CA ASP A 499 5.27 -35.93 -24.37
C ASP A 499 5.19 -36.13 -22.85
N THR A 500 6.23 -36.71 -22.25
CA THR A 500 6.36 -36.82 -20.80
C THR A 500 6.38 -35.44 -20.13
N PHE A 501 7.10 -34.50 -20.72
CA PHE A 501 7.13 -33.11 -20.25
C PHE A 501 5.76 -32.43 -20.34
N ILE A 502 5.07 -32.51 -21.47
CA ILE A 502 3.75 -31.89 -21.67
C ILE A 502 2.71 -32.49 -20.72
N LYS A 503 2.76 -33.80 -20.45
CA LYS A 503 1.91 -34.44 -19.44
C LYS A 503 2.15 -33.86 -18.05
N ALA A 504 3.40 -33.73 -17.63
CA ALA A 504 3.76 -33.14 -16.34
C ALA A 504 3.34 -31.65 -16.25
N LEU A 505 3.58 -30.89 -17.31
CA LEU A 505 3.17 -29.48 -17.40
C LEU A 505 1.64 -29.34 -17.35
N SER A 506 0.91 -30.19 -18.06
CA SER A 506 -0.56 -30.19 -18.04
C SER A 506 -1.10 -30.49 -16.64
N ALA A 507 -0.50 -31.46 -15.93
CA ALA A 507 -0.87 -31.76 -14.56
C ALA A 507 -0.61 -30.58 -13.61
N ASN A 508 0.53 -29.91 -13.77
CA ASN A 508 0.87 -28.71 -12.99
C ASN A 508 -0.10 -27.55 -13.25
N VAL A 509 -0.42 -27.29 -14.52
CA VAL A 509 -1.33 -26.21 -14.93
C VAL A 509 -2.75 -26.50 -14.45
N ALA A 510 -3.23 -27.74 -14.59
CA ALA A 510 -4.53 -28.15 -14.07
C ALA A 510 -4.62 -28.01 -12.53
N ALA A 511 -3.50 -28.25 -11.83
CA ALA A 511 -3.42 -28.07 -10.38
C ALA A 511 -3.18 -26.60 -9.94
N GLY A 512 -2.85 -25.70 -10.88
CA GLY A 512 -2.41 -24.31 -10.62
C GLY A 512 -1.07 -24.21 -9.87
N LYS A 513 -0.36 -25.33 -9.68
CA LYS A 513 0.87 -25.47 -8.89
C LYS A 513 1.64 -26.70 -9.33
N ALA A 514 2.94 -26.76 -9.03
CA ALA A 514 3.72 -27.96 -9.33
C ALA A 514 3.22 -29.15 -8.48
N VAL A 515 2.74 -30.22 -9.11
CA VAL A 515 2.07 -31.33 -8.39
C VAL A 515 3.01 -32.00 -7.38
N ASN A 516 4.29 -32.07 -7.71
CA ASN A 516 5.35 -32.63 -6.87
C ASN A 516 6.06 -31.57 -6.00
N ASN A 517 5.68 -30.30 -6.11
CA ASN A 517 6.10 -29.22 -5.21
C ASN A 517 4.98 -28.18 -5.07
N PRO A 518 3.92 -28.48 -4.29
CA PRO A 518 2.69 -27.67 -4.27
C PRO A 518 2.87 -26.23 -3.81
N SER A 519 4.03 -25.89 -3.21
CA SER A 519 4.38 -24.53 -2.78
C SER A 519 4.78 -23.61 -3.93
N VAL A 520 4.99 -24.14 -5.15
CA VAL A 520 5.34 -23.34 -6.33
C VAL A 520 4.12 -23.25 -7.26
N GLY A 521 3.60 -22.04 -7.44
CA GLY A 521 2.50 -21.77 -8.37
C GLY A 521 2.93 -21.95 -9.83
N VAL A 522 2.01 -22.45 -10.66
CA VAL A 522 2.24 -22.63 -12.10
C VAL A 522 1.11 -21.94 -12.85
N SER A 523 1.47 -20.96 -13.69
CA SER A 523 0.54 -20.22 -14.55
C SER A 523 0.93 -20.41 -16.01
N PHE A 524 -0.05 -20.77 -16.86
CA PHE A 524 0.19 -21.02 -18.29
C PHE A 524 -0.82 -20.21 -19.12
N PRO A 525 -0.54 -18.92 -19.36
CA PRO A 525 -1.42 -18.07 -20.17
C PRO A 525 -1.40 -18.50 -21.64
N THR A 526 -2.53 -18.34 -22.33
CA THR A 526 -2.71 -18.82 -23.72
C THR A 526 -2.54 -17.74 -24.78
N ASP A 527 -2.47 -16.45 -24.41
CA ASP A 527 -2.27 -15.37 -25.38
C ASP A 527 -0.82 -15.29 -25.87
N ASN A 528 -0.60 -14.48 -26.91
CA ASN A 528 0.70 -14.38 -27.61
C ASN A 528 1.55 -13.19 -27.16
N SER A 529 1.21 -12.52 -26.06
CA SER A 529 2.05 -11.45 -25.53
C SER A 529 3.43 -11.95 -25.13
N LYS A 530 4.43 -11.05 -25.14
CA LYS A 530 5.79 -11.37 -24.66
C LYS A 530 5.76 -11.90 -23.23
N GLN A 531 4.93 -11.30 -22.38
CA GLN A 531 4.76 -11.71 -20.99
C GLN A 531 4.17 -13.12 -20.88
N SER A 532 3.17 -13.46 -21.70
CA SER A 532 2.60 -14.80 -21.71
C SER A 532 3.59 -15.84 -22.25
N LYS A 533 4.42 -15.49 -23.23
CA LYS A 533 5.53 -16.36 -23.66
C LYS A 533 6.57 -16.58 -22.56
N LEU A 534 6.93 -15.52 -21.81
CA LEU A 534 7.85 -15.62 -20.67
C LEU A 534 7.25 -16.47 -19.53
N ALA A 535 5.98 -16.27 -19.20
CA ALA A 535 5.26 -17.05 -18.20
C ALA A 535 5.17 -18.54 -18.58
N ARG A 536 4.96 -18.85 -19.86
CA ARG A 536 5.02 -20.23 -20.36
C ARG A 536 6.42 -20.84 -20.22
N ILE A 537 7.49 -20.07 -20.48
CA ILE A 537 8.86 -20.53 -20.25
C ILE A 537 9.14 -20.75 -18.76
N GLU A 538 8.65 -19.87 -17.88
CA GLU A 538 8.79 -19.99 -16.44
C GLU A 538 8.05 -21.22 -15.90
N ALA A 539 6.79 -21.42 -16.31
CA ALA A 539 6.02 -22.63 -16.02
C ALA A 539 6.74 -23.90 -16.50
N SER A 540 7.39 -23.84 -17.66
CA SER A 540 8.20 -24.94 -18.18
C SER A 540 9.44 -25.22 -17.34
N LEU A 541 10.16 -24.18 -16.90
CA LEU A 541 11.32 -24.30 -16.03
C LEU A 541 10.94 -24.85 -14.64
N VAL A 542 9.86 -24.34 -14.05
CA VAL A 542 9.31 -24.84 -12.77
C VAL A 542 8.93 -26.31 -12.90
N THR A 543 8.27 -26.68 -14.00
CA THR A 543 7.89 -28.08 -14.26
C THR A 543 9.12 -28.96 -14.35
N LEU A 544 10.15 -28.58 -15.11
CA LEU A 544 11.40 -29.33 -15.24
C LEU A 544 12.09 -29.54 -13.89
N GLN A 545 12.22 -28.50 -13.07
CA GLN A 545 12.93 -28.54 -11.80
C GLN A 545 12.22 -29.35 -10.72
N ASN A 546 10.91 -29.58 -10.87
CA ASN A 546 10.08 -30.26 -9.89
C ASN A 546 9.51 -31.59 -10.38
N LEU A 547 10.07 -32.19 -11.44
CA LEU A 547 9.55 -33.45 -12.02
C LEU A 547 9.41 -34.60 -11.03
N ASN A 548 10.35 -34.78 -10.10
CA ASN A 548 10.36 -35.89 -9.13
C ASN A 548 10.35 -35.42 -7.66
N GLY A 549 9.96 -34.17 -7.40
CA GLY A 549 9.91 -33.57 -6.06
C GLY A 549 10.57 -32.19 -5.98
N PRO A 550 10.54 -31.51 -4.82
CA PRO A 550 11.09 -30.16 -4.66
C PRO A 550 12.58 -30.11 -5.04
N GLY A 551 12.90 -29.42 -6.13
CA GLY A 551 14.26 -29.30 -6.67
C GLY A 551 14.86 -30.62 -7.20
N LYS A 552 14.06 -31.70 -7.26
CA LYS A 552 14.47 -33.02 -7.76
C LYS A 552 13.93 -33.22 -9.16
N GLY A 553 14.54 -32.54 -10.12
CA GLY A 553 14.14 -32.62 -11.52
C GLY A 553 15.31 -32.31 -12.43
N CYS A 554 15.00 -31.88 -13.65
CA CYS A 554 16.01 -31.50 -14.61
C CYS A 554 16.47 -30.06 -14.38
N PRO A 555 17.78 -29.81 -14.29
CA PRO A 555 18.29 -28.46 -14.10
C PRO A 555 18.00 -27.63 -15.34
N ALA A 556 17.80 -26.32 -15.19
CA ALA A 556 17.43 -25.44 -16.32
C ALA A 556 18.45 -25.48 -17.47
N VAL A 557 19.74 -25.69 -17.15
CA VAL A 557 20.84 -25.86 -18.11
C VAL A 557 20.74 -27.13 -18.97
N SER A 558 19.78 -28.02 -18.69
CA SER A 558 19.46 -29.17 -19.56
C SER A 558 18.61 -28.79 -20.78
N THR A 559 18.22 -27.53 -20.91
CA THR A 559 17.38 -27.02 -22.00
C THR A 559 17.85 -25.65 -22.45
N THR A 560 17.30 -25.19 -23.57
CA THR A 560 17.54 -23.83 -24.08
C THR A 560 16.54 -22.80 -23.55
N LEU A 561 15.65 -23.18 -22.62
CA LEU A 561 14.57 -22.32 -22.12
C LEU A 561 15.07 -21.01 -21.51
N GLN A 562 16.19 -21.01 -20.78
CA GLN A 562 16.78 -19.77 -20.26
C GLN A 562 17.30 -18.86 -21.38
N ALA A 563 17.84 -19.42 -22.46
CA ALA A 563 18.26 -18.65 -23.62
C ALA A 563 17.05 -18.08 -24.37
N GLN A 564 15.99 -18.87 -24.54
CA GLN A 564 14.72 -18.41 -25.11
C GLN A 564 14.09 -17.30 -24.25
N GLN A 565 14.15 -17.42 -22.92
CA GLN A 565 13.68 -16.38 -21.99
C GLN A 565 14.42 -15.06 -22.24
N LYS A 566 15.75 -15.11 -22.35
CA LYS A 566 16.58 -13.94 -22.66
C LYS A 566 16.28 -13.36 -24.03
N GLN A 567 16.08 -14.20 -25.04
CA GLN A 567 15.74 -13.75 -26.39
C GLN A 567 14.38 -13.06 -26.44
N ILE A 568 13.36 -13.59 -25.76
CA ILE A 568 12.02 -12.99 -25.71
C ILE A 568 12.02 -11.72 -24.87
N ALA A 569 12.84 -11.65 -23.82
CA ALA A 569 13.01 -10.44 -23.02
C ALA A 569 13.76 -9.33 -23.79
N ALA A 570 14.61 -9.69 -24.76
CA ALA A 570 15.33 -8.76 -25.61
C ALA A 570 14.53 -8.26 -26.83
N GLN A 571 13.46 -8.98 -27.21
CA GLN A 571 12.51 -8.57 -28.25
C GLN A 571 11.61 -7.48 -27.73
#